data_AF-A0A0B6YS66-F1
#
_entry.id   AF-A0A0B6YS66-F1
#
_cell.length_a   1.000
_cell.length_b   1.000
_cell.length_c   1.000
_cell.angle_alpha   90.00
_cell.angle_beta   90.00
_cell.angle_gamma   90.00
#
_symmetry.space_group_name_H-M   'P 1'
#
loop_
_entity.id
_entity.type
_entity.pdbx_description
1 polymer ?
#
loop_
_entity_poly.entity_id
_entity_poly.type
_entity_poly.pdbx_seq_one_letter_code
_entity_poly.pdbx_strand_id
1 'polypeptide(L)' 'GNDWRMLAQALTVDRYINFFATKSSPTEHILDLWEARHREETAVTDLMNILRVMGRMDAAAVLEKDNGSWL' A
#
# COMPACT_ATOMS: atom_id res chain seq x y z
N GLY A 1 -6.02 -14.43 0.39
CA GLY A 1 -7.18 -13.63 -0.02
C GLY A 1 -6.70 -12.28 -0.49
N ASN A 2 -7.60 -11.32 -0.65
CA ASN A 2 -7.22 -9.92 -0.87
C ASN A 2 -6.76 -9.28 0.46
N ASP A 3 -5.65 -9.77 0.97
CA ASP A 3 -5.13 -9.46 2.31
C ASP A 3 -3.74 -8.83 2.25
N TRP A 4 -3.20 -8.50 3.42
CA TRP A 4 -1.93 -7.80 3.55
C TRP A 4 -0.74 -8.55 2.92
N ARG A 5 -0.82 -9.88 2.71
CA ARG A 5 0.26 -10.63 2.08
C ARG A 5 0.33 -10.35 0.58
N MET A 6 -0.83 -10.24 -0.06
CA MET A 6 -0.92 -9.84 -1.45
C MET A 6 -0.44 -8.40 -1.64
N LEU A 7 -0.76 -7.52 -0.69
CA LEU A 7 -0.24 -6.14 -0.68
C LEU A 7 1.29 -6.13 -0.56
N ALA A 8 1.87 -6.92 0.36
CA ALA A 8 3.31 -7.00 0.54
C ALA A 8 4.04 -7.45 -0.74
N GLN A 9 3.47 -8.41 -1.47
CA GLN A 9 3.99 -8.87 -2.76
C GLN A 9 3.88 -7.78 -3.83
N ALA A 10 2.72 -7.14 -3.95
CA ALA A 10 2.49 -6.10 -4.95
C ALA A 10 3.40 -4.88 -4.73
N LEU A 11 3.74 -4.57 -3.47
CA LEU A 11 4.65 -3.49 -3.09
C LEU A 11 6.13 -3.92 -3.02
N THR A 12 6.46 -5.17 -3.37
CA THR A 12 7.84 -5.73 -3.33
C THR A 12 8.53 -5.61 -1.96
N VAL A 13 7.77 -5.82 -0.88
CA VAL A 13 8.24 -5.85 0.52
C VAL A 13 8.01 -7.20 1.20
N ASP A 14 7.63 -8.23 0.43
CA ASP A 14 7.31 -9.58 0.89
C ASP A 14 8.48 -10.33 1.53
N ARG A 15 9.72 -9.88 1.34
CA ARG A 15 10.91 -10.46 2.03
C ARG A 15 10.75 -10.49 3.56
N TYR A 16 9.97 -9.58 4.13
CA TYR A 16 9.75 -9.47 5.57
C TYR A 16 8.38 -10.01 6.03
N ILE A 17 7.74 -10.89 5.25
CA ILE A 17 6.37 -11.38 5.49
C ILE A 17 6.16 -11.94 6.91
N ASN A 18 7.15 -12.67 7.44
CA ASN A 18 7.07 -13.25 8.79
C ASN A 18 7.18 -12.18 9.89
N PHE A 19 7.92 -11.10 9.65
CA PHE A 19 8.01 -9.99 10.58
C PHE A 19 6.66 -9.27 10.68
N PHE A 20 6.04 -8.96 9.53
CA PHE A 20 4.74 -8.31 9.50
C PHE A 20 3.65 -9.14 10.17
N ALA A 21 3.70 -10.47 10.06
CA ALA A 21 2.76 -11.37 10.72
C ALA A 21 2.76 -11.28 12.26
N THR A 22 3.82 -10.74 12.87
CA THR A 22 3.90 -10.55 14.33
C THR A 22 3.34 -9.22 14.81
N LYS A 23 2.93 -8.34 13.89
CA LYS A 23 2.40 -7.01 14.20
C LYS A 23 0.90 -7.05 14.41
N SER A 24 0.40 -6.12 15.22
CA SER A 24 -1.04 -5.89 15.40
C SER A 24 -1.72 -5.48 14.09
N SER A 25 -1.04 -4.66 13.29
CA SER A 25 -1.47 -4.23 11.96
C SER A 25 -0.35 -4.46 10.93
N PRO A 26 -0.35 -5.62 10.25
CA PRO A 26 0.62 -5.91 9.19
C PRO A 26 0.56 -4.91 8.04
N THR A 27 -0.64 -4.50 7.64
CA THR A 27 -0.89 -3.55 6.54
C THR A 27 -0.22 -2.20 6.78
N GLU A 28 -0.36 -1.65 7.98
CA GLU A 28 0.23 -0.35 8.35
C GLU A 28 1.75 -0.39 8.22
N HIS A 29 2.41 -1.39 8.81
CA HIS A 29 3.86 -1.52 8.76
C HIS A 29 4.39 -1.79 7.33
N ILE A 30 3.58 -2.40 6.47
CA ILE A 30 3.89 -2.57 5.05
C ILE A 30 3.89 -1.23 4.33
N LEU A 31 2.87 -0.40 4.59
CA LEU A 31 2.75 0.93 4.00
C LEU A 31 3.87 1.85 4.49
N ASP A 32 4.19 1.85 5.79
CA ASP A 32 5.29 2.64 6.36
C ASP A 32 6.64 2.32 5.69
N LEU A 33 6.94 1.02 5.52
CA LEU A 33 8.18 0.61 4.87
C LEU A 33 8.19 0.95 3.38
N TRP A 34 7.04 0.80 2.71
CA TRP A 34 6.91 1.14 1.31
C TRP A 34 7.10 2.65 1.09
N GLU A 35 6.47 3.50 1.90
CA GLU A 35 6.57 4.96 1.85
C GLU A 35 8.01 5.43 2.11
N ALA A 36 8.69 4.82 3.09
CA ALA A 36 10.10 5.12 3.37
C ALA A 36 11.02 4.84 2.17
N ARG A 37 10.68 3.86 1.33
CA ARG A 37 11.44 3.45 0.14
C ARG A 37 11.07 4.22 -1.13
N HIS A 38 9.84 4.70 -1.27
CA HIS A 38 9.33 5.33 -2.48
C HIS A 38 8.99 6.80 -2.18
N ARG A 39 9.95 7.68 -2.45
CA ARG A 39 9.83 9.13 -2.19
C ARG A 39 9.56 9.95 -3.44
N GLU A 40 9.41 9.29 -4.59
CA GLU A 40 9.03 9.93 -5.84
C GLU A 40 7.58 10.44 -5.79
N GLU A 41 7.31 11.53 -6.50
CA GLU A 41 5.97 12.13 -6.60
C GLU A 41 4.93 11.18 -7.21
N THR A 42 5.35 10.19 -8.01
CA THR A 42 4.46 9.20 -8.62
C THR A 42 4.08 8.05 -7.70
N ALA A 43 4.77 7.87 -6.56
CA ALA A 43 4.63 6.70 -5.70
C ALA A 43 3.18 6.48 -5.24
N VAL A 44 2.49 7.53 -4.81
CA VAL A 44 1.08 7.46 -4.38
C VAL A 44 0.17 7.03 -5.53
N THR A 45 0.46 7.49 -6.75
CA THR A 45 -0.29 7.09 -7.95
C THR A 45 -0.09 5.62 -8.28
N ASP A 46 1.13 5.12 -8.14
CA ASP A 46 1.44 3.71 -8.33
C ASP A 46 0.76 2.83 -7.28
N LEU A 47 0.75 3.27 -6.00
CA LEU A 47 0.02 2.60 -4.93
C LEU A 47 -1.50 2.55 -5.21
N MET A 48 -2.10 3.64 -5.69
CA MET A 48 -3.51 3.67 -6.08
C MET A 48 -3.81 2.63 -7.16
N ASN A 49 -2.96 2.51 -8.18
CA ASN A 49 -3.13 1.52 -9.24
C ASN A 49 -3.01 0.08 -8.73
N ILE A 50 -2.04 -0.18 -7.83
CA ILE A 50 -1.90 -1.49 -7.18
C ILE A 50 -3.17 -1.86 -6.40
N LEU A 51 -3.73 -0.93 -5.62
CA LEU A 51 -4.96 -1.15 -4.87
C LEU A 51 -6.16 -1.45 -5.80
N ARG A 52 -6.27 -0.76 -6.94
CA ARG A 52 -7.30 -1.04 -7.96
C ARG A 52 -7.18 -2.44 -8.53
N VAL A 53 -5.96 -2.88 -8.88
CA VAL A 53 -5.69 -4.24 -9.38
C VAL A 53 -6.00 -5.30 -8.32
N MET A 54 -5.74 -4.99 -7.05
CA MET A 54 -6.16 -5.83 -5.93
C MET A 54 -7.68 -5.82 -5.70
N GLY A 55 -8.47 -5.02 -6.43
CA GLY A 55 -9.92 -4.88 -6.21
C GLY A 55 -10.29 -4.06 -4.98
N ARG A 56 -9.33 -3.33 -4.39
CA ARG A 56 -9.51 -2.40 -3.25
C ARG A 56 -9.81 -0.99 -3.75
N MET A 57 -10.92 -0.87 -4.48
CA MET A 57 -11.40 0.41 -5.02
C MET A 57 -11.74 1.41 -3.91
N ASP A 58 -12.16 0.90 -2.74
CA ASP A 58 -12.41 1.67 -1.52
C ASP A 58 -11.14 2.41 -1.05
N ALA A 59 -10.02 1.69 -0.94
CA ALA A 59 -8.75 2.26 -0.51
C ALA A 59 -8.16 3.22 -1.56
N ALA A 60 -8.27 2.85 -2.84
CA ALA A 60 -7.83 3.73 -3.93
C ALA A 60 -8.61 5.05 -3.97
N ALA A 61 -9.93 5.02 -3.71
CA ALA A 61 -10.76 6.22 -3.68
C ALA A 61 -10.42 7.16 -2.51
N VAL A 62 -10.01 6.61 -1.36
CA VAL A 62 -9.52 7.42 -0.23
C VAL A 62 -8.24 8.15 -0.61
N LEU A 63 -7.27 7.44 -1.20
CA LEU A 63 -6.01 8.07 -1.66
C LEU A 63 -6.26 9.11 -2.76
N GLU A 64 -7.19 8.85 -3.69
CA GLU A 64 -7.55 9.79 -4.75
C GLU A 64 -8.17 11.07 -4.20
N LYS A 65 -9.01 10.95 -3.18
CA LYS A 65 -9.59 12.11 -2.48
C LYS A 65 -8.50 12.94 -1.81
N ASP A 66 -7.59 12.32 -1.08
CA ASP A 66 -6.53 13.04 -0.36
C ASP A 66 -5.49 13.64 -1.32
N ASN A 67 -5.20 12.97 -2.44
CA ASN A 67 -4.30 13.45 -3.48
C ASN A 67 -4.96 14.47 -4.45
N GLY A 68 -6.28 14.61 -4.44
CA GLY A 68 -7.00 15.62 -5.22
C GLY A 68 -7.42 16.84 -4.41
N SER A 69 -7.39 16.75 -3.08
CA SER A 69 -7.91 17.78 -2.17
C SER A 69 -7.01 19.03 -2.03
N TRP A 70 -5.91 19.12 -2.79
CA TRP A 70 -5.02 20.29 -2.86
C TRP A 70 -5.17 21.10 -4.16
N LEU A 71 -6.18 20.82 -4.99
CA LEU A 71 -6.67 21.68 -6.07
C LEU A 71 -7.91 22.47 -5.62
#